data_AF-A0A1I4RV22-F1
#
_entry.id   AF-A0A1I4RV22-F1
#
_cell.length_a   1.000
_cell.length_b   1.000
_cell.length_c   1.000
_cell.angle_alpha   90.00
_cell.angle_beta   90.00
_cell.angle_gamma   90.00
#
_symmetry.space_group_name_H-M   'P 1'
#
loop_
_entity.id
_entity.type
_entity.pdbx_description
1 polymer ?
#
loop_
_entity_poly.entity_id
_entity_poly.type
_entity_poly.pdbx_seq_one_letter_code
_entity_poly.pdbx_strand_id
1 'polypeptide(L)'
;MHLSFTSLWGMAFFKSKFFDAVNKVLVFSFLLSFVFGLLIEFAQGFLTTTRSADVSDILANVLGALLAIAMLNAYCNATKDIE
;
A
#
# COMPACT_ATOMS: atom_id res chain seq x y z
N MET A 1 7.89 -0.39 5.92
CA MET A 1 7.49 0.87 5.28
C MET A 1 6.46 0.59 4.20
N HIS A 2 5.30 1.24 4.31
CA HIS A 2 4.13 0.97 3.46
C HIS A 2 4.32 1.32 1.98
N LEU A 3 5.31 2.15 1.64
CA LEU A 3 5.71 2.39 0.24
C LEU A 3 6.03 1.07 -0.48
N SER A 4 6.97 0.28 0.05
CA SER A 4 7.39 -0.98 -0.56
C SER A 4 6.26 -2.01 -0.59
N PHE A 5 5.51 -2.11 0.51
CA PHE A 5 4.43 -3.09 0.63
C PHE A 5 3.29 -2.81 -0.36
N THR A 6 2.84 -1.55 -0.45
CA THR A 6 1.78 -1.12 -1.38
C THR A 6 2.23 -1.31 -2.84
N SER A 7 3.48 -0.95 -3.15
CA SER A 7 4.05 -1.12 -4.50
C SER A 7 4.12 -2.60 -4.91
N LEU A 8 4.56 -3.50 -4.02
CA LEU A 8 4.65 -4.94 -4.30
C LEU A 8 3.28 -5.54 -4.60
N TRP A 9 2.28 -5.27 -3.74
CA TRP A 9 0.92 -5.77 -3.97
C TRP A 9 0.29 -5.17 -5.22
N GLY A 10 0.52 -3.88 -5.47
CA GLY A 10 0.09 -3.21 -6.69
C GLY A 10 0.63 -3.84 -7.95
N MET A 11 1.95 -4.08 -7.99
CA MET A 11 2.57 -4.76 -9.12
C MET A 11 2.06 -6.20 -9.27
N ALA A 12 1.86 -6.93 -8.17
CA ALA A 12 1.35 -8.30 -8.19
C ALA A 12 -0.06 -8.35 -8.79
N PHE A 13 -0.98 -7.48 -8.35
CA PHE A 13 -2.35 -7.42 -8.87
C PHE A 13 -2.39 -6.95 -10.33
N PHE A 14 -1.55 -5.98 -10.70
CA PHE A 14 -1.49 -5.49 -12.08
C PHE A 14 -0.96 -6.55 -13.05
N LYS A 15 0.17 -7.20 -12.72
CA LYS A 15 0.80 -8.20 -13.59
C LYS A 15 0.00 -9.49 -13.70
N SER A 16 -0.67 -9.92 -12.63
CA SER A 16 -1.56 -11.09 -12.67
C SER A 16 -2.89 -10.79 -13.36
N LYS A 17 -3.16 -9.52 -13.73
CA LYS A 17 -4.45 -9.04 -14.24
C LYS A 17 -5.62 -9.47 -13.33
N PHE A 18 -5.37 -9.52 -12.01
CA PHE A 18 -6.37 -9.94 -11.01
C PHE A 18 -7.58 -9.00 -10.98
N PHE A 19 -7.38 -7.73 -11.34
CA PHE A 19 -8.45 -6.77 -11.54
C PHE A 19 -8.42 -6.22 -12.97
N ASP A 20 -9.61 -6.07 -13.58
CA ASP A 20 -9.76 -5.55 -14.94
C ASP A 20 -9.48 -4.03 -15.06
N ALA A 21 -9.55 -3.31 -13.94
CA ALA A 21 -9.41 -1.86 -13.91
C ALA A 21 -8.26 -1.44 -13.02
N VAL A 22 -7.40 -0.54 -13.53
CA VAL A 22 -6.28 0.05 -12.78
C VAL A 22 -6.78 0.69 -11.48
N ASN A 23 -7.91 1.39 -11.50
CA ASN A 23 -8.49 1.97 -10.29
C ASN A 23 -8.77 0.92 -9.20
N LYS A 24 -9.20 -0.30 -9.57
CA LYS A 24 -9.38 -1.40 -8.61
C LYS A 24 -8.03 -1.86 -8.06
N VAL A 25 -7.01 -2.02 -8.91
CA VAL A 25 -5.64 -2.33 -8.46
C VAL A 25 -5.17 -1.31 -7.42
N LEU A 26 -5.27 -0.01 -7.73
CA LEU A 26 -4.83 1.06 -6.83
C LEU A 26 -5.58 1.02 -5.49
N VAL A 27 -6.92 0.96 -5.53
CA VAL A 27 -7.75 0.97 -4.31
C VAL A 27 -7.47 -0.25 -3.44
N PHE A 28 -7.43 -1.45 -4.02
CA PHE A 28 -7.20 -2.67 -3.24
C PHE A 28 -5.78 -2.74 -2.66
N SER A 29 -4.75 -2.29 -3.41
CA SER A 29 -3.39 -2.22 -2.87
C SER A 29 -3.28 -1.22 -1.72
N PHE A 30 -3.92 -0.06 -1.84
CA PHE A 30 -3.96 0.92 -0.75
C PHE A 30 -4.67 0.37 0.47
N LEU A 31 -5.88 -0.18 0.31
CA LEU A 31 -6.68 -0.70 1.43
C LEU A 31 -5.99 -1.86 2.14
N LEU A 32 -5.44 -2.82 1.38
CA LEU A 32 -4.71 -3.95 1.94
C LEU A 32 -3.51 -3.47 2.78
N SER A 33 -2.75 -2.52 2.25
CA SER A 33 -1.62 -1.92 2.95
C SER A 33 -2.06 -1.12 4.18
N PHE A 34 -3.08 -0.28 4.06
CA PHE A 34 -3.59 0.56 5.14
C PHE A 34 -4.11 -0.27 6.31
N VAL A 35 -4.97 -1.26 6.04
CA VAL A 35 -5.51 -2.17 7.07
C VAL A 35 -4.38 -2.95 7.73
N PHE A 36 -3.44 -3.49 6.94
CA PHE A 36 -2.29 -4.20 7.49
C PHE A 36 -1.44 -3.31 8.41
N GLY A 37 -1.20 -2.05 8.03
CA GLY A 37 -0.44 -1.09 8.83
C GLY A 37 -1.13 -0.77 10.14
N LEU A 38 -2.43 -0.49 10.08
CA LEU A 38 -3.24 -0.24 11.26
C LEU A 38 -3.19 -1.43 12.24
N LEU A 39 -3.29 -2.66 11.72
CA LEU A 39 -3.21 -3.88 12.53
C LEU A 39 -1.84 -4.04 13.21
N ILE A 40 -0.74 -3.69 12.53
CA ILE A 40 0.61 -3.75 13.13
C ILE A 40 0.76 -2.70 14.23
N GLU A 41 0.26 -1.47 14.04
CA GLU A 41 0.29 -0.42 15.08
C GLU A 41 -0.54 -0.83 16.31
N PHE A 42 -1.72 -1.41 16.07
CA PHE A 42 -2.52 -1.99 17.15
C PHE A 42 -1.78 -3.13 17.85
N ALA A 43 -1.20 -4.06 17.10
CA ALA A 43 -0.42 -5.15 17.68
C ALA A 43 0.77 -4.63 18.49
N GLN A 44 1.44 -3.57 18.06
CA GLN A 44 2.54 -2.95 18.80
C GLN A 44 2.04 -2.35 20.11
N GLY A 45 0.91 -1.64 20.10
CA GLY A 45 0.32 -1.04 21.31
C GLY A 45 -0.19 -2.06 22.34
N PHE A 46 -0.67 -3.23 21.90
CA PHE A 46 -1.29 -4.22 22.79
C PHE A 46 -0.42 -5.43 23.11
N LEU A 47 0.47 -5.83 22.20
CA LEU A 47 1.22 -7.10 22.29
C LEU A 47 2.73 -6.89 22.50
N THR A 48 3.23 -5.66 22.48
CA THR A 48 4.66 -5.37 22.67
C THR A 48 4.91 -4.40 23.80
N THR A 49 6.01 -4.60 24.53
CA THR A 49 6.44 -3.72 25.65
C THR A 49 7.63 -2.84 25.27
N THR A 50 8.27 -3.12 24.14
CA THR A 50 9.49 -2.45 23.67
C THR A 50 9.23 -1.31 22.68
N ARG A 51 8.01 -1.23 22.13
CA ARG A 51 7.63 -0.21 21.16
C ARG A 51 6.23 0.29 21.46
N SER A 52 6.06 1.60 21.50
CA SER A 52 4.74 2.23 21.65
C SER A 52 4.12 2.43 20.28
N ALA A 53 2.81 2.22 20.17
CA ALA A 53 2.06 2.66 18.99
C ALA A 53 2.19 4.18 18.86
N ASP A 54 2.51 4.67 17.66
CA ASP A 54 2.72 6.10 17.41
C ASP A 54 1.87 6.58 16.23
N VAL A 55 1.16 7.69 16.42
CA VAL A 55 0.40 8.35 15.36
C VAL A 55 1.34 8.80 14.24
N SER A 56 2.61 9.12 14.56
CA SER A 56 3.61 9.46 13.55
C SER A 56 3.93 8.28 12.61
N ASP A 57 3.94 7.05 13.13
CA ASP A 57 4.14 5.83 12.34
C ASP A 57 2.92 5.59 11.42
N ILE A 58 1.69 5.81 11.91
CA ILE A 58 0.46 5.76 11.09
C ILE A 58 0.53 6.79 9.95
N LEU A 59 0.90 8.04 10.24
CA LEU A 59 1.00 9.09 9.23
C LEU A 59 2.07 8.77 8.17
N ALA A 60 3.26 8.32 8.61
CA ALA A 60 4.32 7.92 7.69
C ALA A 60 3.89 6.74 6.79
N ASN A 61 3.14 5.79 7.34
CA ASN A 61 2.60 4.65 6.61
C ASN A 61 1.56 5.09 5.57
N VAL A 62 0.65 6.00 5.92
CA VAL A 62 -0.32 6.57 4.99
C VAL A 62 0.37 7.34 3.86
N LEU A 63 1.32 8.22 4.18
CA LEU A 63 2.07 8.98 3.17
C LEU A 63 2.87 8.07 2.24
N GLY A 64 3.52 7.04 2.78
CA GLY A 64 4.23 6.04 1.99
C GLY A 64 3.29 5.26 1.06
N ALA A 65 2.10 4.89 1.53
CA ALA A 65 1.09 4.23 0.70
C ALA A 65 0.56 5.16 -0.41
N LEU A 66 0.28 6.43 -0.11
CA LEU A 66 -0.15 7.41 -1.12
C LEU A 66 0.91 7.63 -2.21
N LEU A 67 2.19 7.72 -1.82
CA LEU A 67 3.29 7.82 -2.78
C LEU A 67 3.38 6.56 -3.66
N ALA A 68 3.24 5.37 -3.08
CA ALA A 68 3.21 4.12 -3.85
C ALA A 68 2.09 4.10 -4.89
N ILE A 69 0.88 4.56 -4.51
CA ILE A 69 -0.27 4.65 -5.42
C ILE A 69 0.00 5.62 -6.57
N ALA A 70 0.61 6.77 -6.31
CA ALA A 70 0.98 7.72 -7.36
C ALA A 70 1.99 7.09 -8.35
N MET A 71 3.03 6.43 -7.84
CA MET A 71 4.02 5.72 -8.66
C MET A 71 3.40 4.59 -9.47
N LEU A 72 2.52 3.79 -8.86
CA LEU A 72 1.85 2.68 -9.51
C LEU A 72 0.89 3.14 -10.59
N ASN A 73 0.14 4.22 -10.34
CA ASN A 73 -0.74 4.81 -11.36
C ASN A 73 0.07 5.31 -12.57
N ALA A 74 1.18 6.02 -12.33
CA ALA A 74 2.08 6.46 -13.40
C ALA A 74 2.62 5.28 -14.20
N TYR A 75 3.06 4.22 -13.51
CA TYR A 75 3.54 2.99 -14.14
C TYR A 75 2.47 2.34 -15.01
N CYS A 76 1.28 2.07 -14.46
CA CYS A 76 0.18 1.40 -15.16
C CYS A 76 -0.28 2.18 -16.40
N ASN A 77 -0.32 3.51 -16.34
CA ASN A 77 -0.68 4.32 -17.50
C ASN A 77 0.40 4.26 -18.57
N ALA A 78 1.67 4.41 -18.20
CA ALA A 78 2.78 4.29 -19.14
C ALA A 78 2.89 2.89 -19.79
N THR A 79 2.41 1.83 -19.13
CA THR A 79 2.39 0.48 -19.72
C THR A 79 1.21 0.24 -20.66
N LYS A 80 0.05 0.87 -20.39
CA LYS A 80 -1.11 0.79 -21.29
C LYS A 80 -0.84 1.42 -22.65
N ASP A 81 0.04 2.41 -22.72
CA ASP A 81 0.41 3.06 -23.98
C ASP A 81 1.33 2.19 -24.86
N ILE A 82 1.80 1.04 -24.36
CA ILE A 82 2.73 0.12 -25.04
C ILE A 82 2.04 -1.18 -25.49
N GLU A 83 0.89 -1.54 -24.89
CA GLU A 83 0.06 -2.71 -25.27
C GLU A 83 -0.97 -2.33 -26.36
#